data_AF-A0A3M2A621-F1
#
_entry.id   AF-A0A3M2A621-F1
#
_cell.length_a   1.000
_cell.length_b   1.000
_cell.length_c   1.000
_cell.angle_alpha   90.00
_cell.angle_beta   90.00
_cell.angle_gamma   90.00
#
_symmetry.space_group_name_H-M   'P 1'
#
loop_
_entity.id
_entity.type
_entity.pdbx_description
1 polymer ?
#
loop_
_entity_poly.entity_id
_entity_poly.type
_entity_poly.pdbx_seq_one_letter_code
_entity_poly.pdbx_strand_id
1 'polypeptide(L)'
;MKKAKGFTLIELMIVVAILGILAAIAIPALTKYMRRSKTSEARTNIAKMFDGVSSYYNAEHVERGKVNLLKNGGAQSQLAPHRCPVANPNDTTTNKLTPPLNVDCNAGPGGRCQPSVGGGGGGKYDIGLWTGDPVWDAINFVMEQGHYFHYGFKAKNSGTYGNCQFTAQAFGDLNGDGTVFSTFERAAAASQDGITAAAGLYIDRELE
;
A
#
# COMPACT_ATOMS: atom_id res chain seq x y z
N MET A 1 32.21 60.28 8.19
CA MET A 1 31.65 59.04 8.78
C MET A 1 30.21 58.90 8.32
N LYS A 2 29.87 57.87 7.51
CA LYS A 2 28.49 57.64 7.06
C LYS A 2 27.67 57.19 8.29
N LYS A 3 26.61 57.93 8.65
CA LYS A 3 25.68 57.53 9.71
C LYS A 3 25.02 56.22 9.32
N ALA A 4 25.21 55.16 10.10
CA ALA A 4 24.43 53.94 9.96
C ALA A 4 22.98 54.26 10.32
N LYS A 5 22.07 54.14 9.33
CA LYS A 5 20.63 54.18 9.60
C LYS A 5 20.27 52.85 10.26
N GLY A 6 19.89 52.90 11.54
CA GLY A 6 19.37 51.74 12.26
C GLY A 6 17.93 51.43 11.84
N PHE A 7 17.55 50.16 11.96
CA PHE A 7 16.18 49.69 11.75
C PHE A 7 15.27 50.23 12.87
N THR A 8 14.05 50.66 12.54
CA THR A 8 13.08 51.08 13.57
C THR A 8 12.29 49.89 14.11
N LEU A 9 11.91 49.95 15.39
CA LEU A 9 11.03 48.95 16.00
C LEU A 9 9.69 48.85 15.26
N ILE A 10 9.17 49.96 14.75
CA ILE A 10 7.89 49.99 14.02
C ILE A 10 7.99 49.30 12.66
N GLU A 11 9.11 49.46 11.94
CA GLU A 11 9.35 48.71 10.68
C GLU A 11 9.37 47.20 10.94
N LEU A 12 10.02 46.77 12.02
CA LEU A 12 10.03 45.36 12.39
C LEU A 12 8.63 44.83 12.73
N MET A 13 7.81 45.59 13.46
CA MET A 13 6.46 45.18 13.83
C MET A 13 5.55 44.99 12.62
N ILE A 14 5.62 45.88 11.63
CA ILE A 14 4.84 45.76 10.39
C ILE A 14 5.26 44.50 9.61
N VAL A 15 6.56 44.23 9.52
CA VAL A 15 7.09 43.04 8.83
C VAL A 15 6.56 41.75 9.50
N VAL A 16 6.61 41.66 10.82
CA VAL A 16 6.09 40.49 11.55
C VAL A 16 4.57 40.34 11.38
N ALA A 17 3.82 41.45 11.36
CA ALA A 17 2.37 41.40 11.12
C ALA A 17 2.03 40.87 9.73
N ILE A 18 2.74 41.32 8.68
CA ILE A 18 2.55 40.83 7.31
C ILE A 18 2.94 39.34 7.22
N LEU A 19 4.08 38.95 7.81
CA LEU A 19 4.51 37.54 7.85
C LEU A 19 3.49 36.64 8.56
N GLY A 20 2.85 37.12 9.63
CA GLY A 20 1.79 36.39 10.34
C GLY A 20 0.56 36.11 9.46
N ILE A 21 0.10 37.10 8.70
CA ILE A 21 -1.04 36.95 7.78
C ILE A 21 -0.69 35.96 6.65
N LEU A 22 0.51 36.10 6.06
CA LEU A 22 0.97 35.18 5.01
C LEU A 22 1.08 33.74 5.52
N ALA A 23 1.63 33.54 6.72
CA ALA A 23 1.77 32.22 7.32
C ALA A 23 0.41 31.55 7.59
N ALA A 24 -0.58 32.30 8.07
CA ALA A 24 -1.91 31.78 8.37
C ALA A 24 -2.62 31.21 7.12
N ILE A 25 -2.40 31.79 5.94
CA ILE A 25 -2.96 31.32 4.68
C ILE A 25 -2.08 30.22 4.07
N ALA A 26 -0.76 30.37 4.13
CA ALA A 26 0.19 29.46 3.48
C ALA A 26 0.28 28.08 4.13
N ILE A 27 0.26 28.00 5.47
CA ILE A 27 0.40 26.73 6.20
C ILE A 27 -0.69 25.70 5.84
N PRO A 28 -2.00 25.99 5.92
CA PRO A 28 -3.03 25.01 5.59
C PRO A 28 -3.03 24.61 4.10
N ALA A 29 -2.65 25.52 3.21
CA ALA A 29 -2.50 25.20 1.79
C ALA A 29 -1.33 24.24 1.55
N LEU A 30 -0.19 24.48 2.22
CA LEU A 30 1.00 23.64 2.12
C LEU A 30 0.76 22.25 2.71
N THR A 31 0.10 22.14 3.88
CA THR A 31 -0.21 20.83 4.47
C THR A 31 -1.12 19.99 3.57
N LYS A 32 -2.15 20.59 2.96
CA LYS A 32 -3.02 19.91 2.00
C LYS A 32 -2.24 19.45 0.75
N TYR A 33 -1.33 20.28 0.25
CA TYR A 33 -0.47 19.91 -0.88
C TYR A 33 0.44 18.72 -0.53
N MET A 34 1.06 18.72 0.66
CA MET A 34 1.88 17.60 1.14
C MET A 34 1.06 16.32 1.33
N ARG A 35 -0.18 16.39 1.84
CA ARG A 35 -1.05 15.20 1.93
C ARG A 35 -1.38 14.64 0.56
N ARG A 36 -1.68 15.50 -0.41
CA ARG A 36 -1.97 15.09 -1.78
C ARG A 36 -0.76 14.49 -2.49
N SER A 37 0.45 14.94 -2.19
CA SER A 37 1.65 14.32 -2.77
C SER A 37 1.83 12.90 -2.23
N LYS A 38 1.52 12.64 -0.94
CA LYS A 38 1.55 11.29 -0.36
C LYS A 38 0.59 10.33 -1.08
N THR A 39 -0.63 10.75 -1.48
CA THR A 39 -1.60 9.84 -2.14
C THR A 39 -1.14 9.26 -3.47
N SER A 40 -0.16 9.89 -4.14
CA SER A 40 0.44 9.35 -5.36
C SER A 40 1.13 8.00 -5.11
N GLU A 41 1.76 7.83 -3.94
CA GLU A 41 2.45 6.60 -3.55
C GLU A 41 1.48 5.42 -3.43
N ALA A 42 0.32 5.64 -2.79
CA ALA A 42 -0.72 4.61 -2.68
C ALA A 42 -1.19 4.12 -4.06
N ARG A 43 -1.45 5.05 -4.99
CA ARG A 43 -1.89 4.70 -6.36
C ARG A 43 -0.85 3.87 -7.09
N THR A 44 0.42 4.28 -7.04
CA THR A 44 1.52 3.57 -7.71
C THR A 44 1.72 2.18 -7.12
N ASN A 45 1.70 2.04 -5.79
CA ASN A 45 1.95 0.75 -5.16
C ASN A 45 0.77 -0.22 -5.28
N ILE A 46 -0.48 0.26 -5.25
CA ILE A 46 -1.66 -0.57 -5.59
C ILE A 46 -1.59 -1.08 -7.04
N ALA A 47 -1.13 -0.24 -7.98
CA ALA A 47 -0.94 -0.68 -9.35
C ALA A 47 0.12 -1.79 -9.45
N LYS A 48 1.27 -1.64 -8.78
CA LYS A 48 2.30 -2.69 -8.70
C LYS A 48 1.78 -3.99 -8.11
N MET A 49 0.98 -3.92 -7.04
CA MET A 49 0.35 -5.11 -6.45
C MET A 49 -0.57 -5.80 -7.45
N PHE A 50 -1.38 -5.04 -8.19
CA PHE A 50 -2.25 -5.58 -9.22
C PHE A 50 -1.45 -6.27 -10.34
N ASP A 51 -0.37 -5.64 -10.82
CA ASP A 51 0.49 -6.20 -11.85
C ASP A 51 1.19 -7.48 -11.36
N GLY A 52 1.64 -7.50 -10.10
CA GLY A 52 2.22 -8.67 -9.46
C GLY A 52 1.24 -9.85 -9.37
N VAL A 53 -0.01 -9.59 -8.96
CA VAL A 53 -1.07 -10.61 -8.94
C VAL A 53 -1.39 -11.09 -10.34
N SER A 54 -1.41 -10.18 -11.33
CA SER A 54 -1.66 -10.53 -12.72
C SER A 54 -0.59 -11.45 -13.29
N SER A 55 0.68 -11.12 -13.05
CA SER A 55 1.81 -11.97 -13.41
C SER A 55 1.76 -13.32 -12.70
N TYR A 56 1.44 -13.33 -11.41
CA TYR A 56 1.32 -14.57 -10.64
C TYR A 56 0.19 -15.45 -11.16
N TYR A 57 -1.00 -14.89 -11.42
CA TYR A 57 -2.15 -15.64 -11.91
C TYR A 57 -1.89 -16.29 -13.27
N ASN A 58 -1.24 -15.56 -14.18
CA ASN A 58 -0.92 -16.04 -15.52
C ASN A 58 0.23 -17.06 -15.54
N ALA A 59 1.05 -17.11 -14.48
CA ALA A 59 2.08 -18.11 -14.34
C ALA A 59 1.47 -19.48 -13.96
N GLU A 60 2.05 -20.55 -14.48
CA GLU A 60 1.66 -21.91 -14.11
C GLU A 60 2.28 -22.28 -12.76
N HIS A 61 1.42 -22.54 -11.76
CA HIS A 61 1.84 -23.01 -10.45
C HIS A 61 1.49 -24.47 -10.27
N VAL A 62 2.51 -25.33 -10.25
CA VAL A 62 2.34 -26.75 -9.94
C VAL A 62 2.57 -26.95 -8.44
N GLU A 63 1.52 -27.35 -7.72
CA GLU A 63 1.64 -27.69 -6.31
C GLU A 63 2.38 -29.02 -6.12
N ARG A 64 3.39 -29.03 -5.25
CA ARG A 64 4.15 -30.24 -4.90
C ARG A 64 3.19 -31.34 -4.40
N GLY A 65 3.21 -32.50 -5.06
CA GLY A 65 2.46 -33.69 -4.62
C GLY A 65 1.02 -33.79 -5.13
N LYS A 66 0.50 -32.80 -5.86
CA LYS A 66 -0.81 -32.92 -6.54
C LYS A 66 -0.65 -33.65 -7.89
N VAL A 67 -0.58 -34.97 -7.84
CA VAL A 67 -0.57 -35.86 -9.02
C VAL A 67 -1.97 -36.11 -9.61
N ASN A 68 -3.02 -35.48 -9.07
CA ASN A 68 -4.40 -35.56 -9.57
C ASN A 68 -4.63 -34.89 -10.94
N LEU A 69 -3.56 -34.54 -11.65
CA LEU A 69 -3.59 -34.28 -13.09
C LEU A 69 -3.69 -35.59 -13.90
N LEU A 70 -3.71 -36.77 -13.27
CA LEU A 70 -3.98 -38.05 -13.93
C LEU A 70 -5.30 -38.62 -13.40
N LYS A 71 -6.41 -38.37 -14.10
CA LYS A 71 -7.62 -39.16 -13.88
C LYS A 71 -7.33 -40.62 -14.25
N ASN A 72 -8.02 -41.58 -13.62
CA ASN A 72 -7.98 -42.98 -14.00
C ASN A 72 -8.33 -43.09 -15.50
N GLY A 73 -7.36 -43.47 -16.35
CA GLY A 73 -7.48 -43.45 -17.81
C GLY A 73 -6.72 -42.35 -18.57
N GLY A 74 -5.82 -41.59 -17.93
CA GLY A 74 -4.87 -40.71 -18.64
C GLY A 74 -5.42 -39.36 -19.13
N ALA A 75 -6.64 -38.98 -18.73
CA ALA A 75 -7.14 -37.63 -19.01
C ALA A 75 -6.45 -36.61 -18.08
N GLN A 76 -5.56 -35.81 -18.67
CA GLN A 76 -4.98 -34.66 -17.97
C GLN A 76 -5.98 -33.51 -17.88
N SER A 77 -6.12 -32.90 -16.70
CA SER A 77 -6.77 -31.60 -16.58
C SER A 77 -5.94 -30.60 -17.39
N GLN A 78 -6.44 -30.20 -18.57
CA GLN A 78 -5.66 -29.47 -19.59
C GLN A 78 -5.28 -28.03 -19.21
N LEU A 79 -5.55 -27.60 -17.99
CA LEU A 79 -5.27 -26.24 -17.52
C LEU A 79 -4.57 -26.34 -16.17
N ALA A 80 -3.36 -25.77 -16.10
CA ALA A 80 -2.71 -25.52 -14.82
C ALA A 80 -3.65 -24.68 -13.93
N PRO A 81 -3.75 -24.96 -12.62
CA PRO A 81 -4.63 -24.21 -11.74
C PRO A 81 -4.16 -22.75 -11.60
N HIS A 82 -4.74 -21.85 -12.38
CA HIS A 82 -4.59 -20.40 -12.18
C HIS A 82 -5.35 -19.99 -10.91
N ARG A 83 -4.63 -19.43 -9.93
CA ARG A 83 -5.18 -19.03 -8.61
C ARG A 83 -4.46 -17.78 -8.13
N CYS A 84 -5.12 -16.98 -7.31
CA CYS A 84 -4.44 -15.90 -6.60
C CYS A 84 -3.57 -16.44 -5.47
N PRO A 85 -2.54 -15.67 -5.10
CA PRO A 85 -1.61 -16.06 -4.05
C PRO A 85 -2.32 -16.18 -2.71
N VAL A 86 -2.01 -17.28 -2.03
CA VAL A 86 -2.49 -17.61 -0.69
C VAL A 86 -1.34 -18.16 0.15
N ALA A 87 -1.45 -18.07 1.47
CA ALA A 87 -0.36 -18.47 2.36
C ALA A 87 -0.08 -19.99 2.31
N ASN A 88 -1.14 -20.80 2.28
CA ASN A 88 -1.05 -22.25 2.08
C ASN A 88 -1.82 -22.65 0.80
N PRO A 89 -1.33 -23.61 -0.01
CA PRO A 89 -2.05 -24.07 -1.20
C PRO A 89 -3.49 -24.58 -0.95
N ASN A 90 -3.76 -25.06 0.28
CA ASN A 90 -5.09 -25.51 0.68
C ASN A 90 -6.03 -24.35 1.10
N ASP A 91 -5.50 -23.14 1.28
CA ASP A 91 -6.32 -21.99 1.64
C ASP A 91 -7.15 -21.55 0.44
N THR A 92 -8.36 -21.08 0.76
CA THR A 92 -9.27 -20.47 -0.21
C THR A 92 -9.29 -18.96 -0.09
N THR A 93 -8.77 -18.40 1.00
CA THR A 93 -8.75 -16.96 1.24
C THR A 93 -7.40 -16.51 1.76
N THR A 94 -7.13 -15.22 1.62
CA THR A 94 -5.97 -14.56 2.20
C THR A 94 -6.34 -13.14 2.58
N ASN A 95 -5.79 -12.69 3.70
CA ASN A 95 -5.93 -11.34 4.21
C ASN A 95 -4.60 -10.96 4.86
N LYS A 96 -3.80 -10.19 4.13
CA LYS A 96 -2.49 -9.70 4.58
C LYS A 96 -2.53 -8.20 4.69
N LEU A 97 -1.80 -7.67 5.67
CA LEU A 97 -1.69 -6.24 5.92
C LEU A 97 -0.28 -5.98 6.45
N THR A 98 0.48 -5.16 5.75
CA THR A 98 1.87 -4.86 6.10
C THR A 98 2.22 -3.41 5.76
N PRO A 99 2.79 -2.65 6.71
CA PRO A 99 2.84 -2.95 8.14
C PRO A 99 1.46 -3.14 8.77
N PRO A 100 1.34 -3.78 9.94
CA PRO A 100 0.07 -3.89 10.64
C PRO A 100 -0.41 -2.50 11.13
N LEU A 101 -1.74 -2.31 11.27
CA LEU A 101 -2.35 -1.01 11.62
C LEU A 101 -1.98 -0.48 13.01
N ASN A 102 -1.39 -1.30 13.87
CA ASN A 102 -0.90 -0.86 15.17
C ASN A 102 0.43 -0.08 15.09
N VAL A 103 1.10 -0.09 13.93
CA VAL A 103 2.31 0.70 13.69
C VAL A 103 1.92 2.10 13.30
N ASP A 104 2.15 3.08 14.17
CA ASP A 104 1.95 4.49 13.82
C ASP A 104 3.07 4.99 12.90
N CYS A 105 2.81 5.06 11.59
CA CYS A 105 3.75 5.59 10.60
C CYS A 105 4.18 7.04 10.90
N ASN A 106 3.33 7.86 11.53
CA ASN A 106 3.63 9.26 11.80
C ASN A 106 4.69 9.43 12.90
N ALA A 107 4.84 8.45 13.78
CA ALA A 107 5.92 8.39 14.76
C ALA A 107 7.30 8.03 14.15
N GLY A 108 7.34 7.65 12.87
CA GLY A 108 8.58 7.31 12.16
C GLY A 108 9.31 8.53 11.59
N PRO A 109 10.60 8.39 11.23
CA PRO A 109 11.37 9.47 10.62
C PRO A 109 10.70 10.01 9.34
N GLY A 110 10.40 11.31 9.32
CA GLY A 110 9.71 11.94 8.19
C GLY A 110 8.20 11.62 8.08
N GLY A 111 7.60 11.10 9.15
CA GLY A 111 6.20 10.69 9.18
C GLY A 111 5.93 9.50 8.26
N ARG A 112 6.85 8.53 8.26
CA ARG A 112 6.83 7.35 7.39
C ARG A 112 6.95 6.07 8.20
N CYS A 113 6.24 5.05 7.75
CA CYS A 113 6.49 3.67 8.13
C CYS A 113 7.83 3.21 7.54
N GLN A 114 8.76 2.84 8.41
CA GLN A 114 10.13 2.49 8.04
C GLN A 114 10.40 0.99 8.30
N PRO A 115 10.74 0.22 7.25
CA PRO A 115 11.20 -1.14 7.45
C PRO A 115 12.57 -1.15 8.15
N SER A 116 12.75 -2.10 9.06
CA SER A 116 13.97 -2.31 9.84
C SER A 116 14.13 -3.80 10.16
N VAL A 117 15.35 -4.27 10.45
CA VAL A 117 15.56 -5.66 10.89
C VAL A 117 15.22 -5.78 12.37
N GLY A 118 14.31 -6.68 12.72
CA GLY A 118 13.89 -6.95 14.11
C GLY A 118 12.83 -5.99 14.67
N GLY A 119 12.44 -4.96 13.90
CA GLY A 119 11.50 -3.94 14.33
C GLY A 119 12.02 -3.06 15.49
N GLY A 120 11.22 -2.06 15.88
CA GLY A 120 11.44 -1.27 17.10
C GLY A 120 11.62 0.24 16.89
N GLY A 121 10.95 1.02 17.73
CA GLY A 121 10.84 2.49 17.64
C GLY A 121 9.53 2.96 16.98
N GLY A 122 9.19 4.23 17.15
CA GLY A 122 7.99 4.83 16.52
C GLY A 122 8.05 4.70 14.99
N GLY A 123 6.94 4.26 14.38
CA GLY A 123 6.80 4.07 12.94
C GLY A 123 7.74 3.05 12.29
N LYS A 124 8.42 2.21 13.07
CA LYS A 124 9.29 1.15 12.55
C LYS A 124 8.64 -0.22 12.68
N TYR A 125 8.89 -1.08 11.70
CA TYR A 125 8.41 -2.45 11.71
C TYR A 125 9.45 -3.39 11.11
N ASP A 126 9.24 -4.69 11.28
CA ASP A 126 10.17 -5.70 10.79
C ASP A 126 10.01 -5.95 9.29
N ILE A 127 11.10 -5.87 8.52
CA ILE A 127 11.11 -6.15 7.07
C ILE A 127 10.74 -7.61 6.76
N GLY A 128 10.91 -8.51 7.74
CA GLY A 128 10.48 -9.91 7.67
C GLY A 128 8.98 -10.07 7.41
N LEU A 129 8.15 -9.07 7.72
CA LEU A 129 6.73 -9.08 7.40
C LEU A 129 6.43 -9.08 5.89
N TRP A 130 7.38 -8.61 5.07
CA TRP A 130 7.30 -8.73 3.61
C TRP A 130 8.01 -9.99 3.12
N THR A 131 9.29 -10.11 3.47
CA THR A 131 10.21 -11.11 2.89
C THR A 131 9.99 -12.53 3.42
N GLY A 132 9.34 -12.67 4.57
CA GLY A 132 8.96 -13.95 5.15
C GLY A 132 7.52 -14.39 4.83
N ASP A 133 6.75 -13.58 4.09
CA ASP A 133 5.36 -13.91 3.77
C ASP A 133 5.22 -14.45 2.34
N PRO A 134 4.71 -15.68 2.17
CA PRO A 134 4.58 -16.30 0.85
C PRO A 134 3.64 -15.54 -0.10
N VAL A 135 2.70 -14.74 0.42
CA VAL A 135 1.77 -13.96 -0.40
C VAL A 135 2.45 -12.75 -1.01
N TRP A 136 3.26 -12.03 -0.22
CA TRP A 136 4.00 -10.87 -0.69
C TRP A 136 5.11 -11.26 -1.66
N ASP A 137 5.81 -12.37 -1.37
CA ASP A 137 6.80 -12.96 -2.27
C ASP A 137 6.19 -13.39 -3.61
N ALA A 138 5.02 -14.05 -3.57
CA ALA A 138 4.32 -14.50 -4.76
C ALA A 138 3.98 -13.36 -5.75
N ILE A 139 3.70 -12.15 -5.25
CA ILE A 139 3.41 -10.98 -6.10
C ILE A 139 4.61 -10.06 -6.29
N ASN A 140 5.79 -10.47 -5.82
CA ASN A 140 7.03 -9.70 -5.85
C ASN A 140 6.83 -8.26 -5.34
N PHE A 141 6.14 -8.12 -4.21
CA PHE A 141 5.83 -6.82 -3.62
C PHE A 141 6.49 -6.67 -2.24
N VAL A 142 7.40 -5.71 -2.15
CA VAL A 142 8.14 -5.39 -0.92
C VAL A 142 8.38 -3.89 -0.81
N MET A 143 8.34 -3.38 0.42
CA MET A 143 8.69 -2.00 0.73
C MET A 143 10.02 -1.98 1.50
N GLU A 144 11.12 -1.70 0.80
CA GLU A 144 12.47 -1.61 1.39
C GLU A 144 12.79 -0.20 1.94
N GLN A 145 12.03 0.81 1.48
CA GLN A 145 12.18 2.20 1.88
C GLN A 145 11.00 2.69 2.71
N GLY A 146 11.17 3.81 3.41
CA GLY A 146 10.11 4.45 4.17
C GLY A 146 8.93 4.90 3.28
N HIS A 147 7.71 4.61 3.71
CA HIS A 147 6.45 4.82 2.97
C HIS A 147 5.36 5.34 3.89
N TYR A 148 4.26 5.85 3.32
CA TYR A 148 3.18 6.50 4.08
C TYR A 148 1.97 5.60 4.37
N PHE A 149 1.92 4.40 3.77
CA PHE A 149 0.72 3.57 3.79
C PHE A 149 0.98 2.14 4.30
N HIS A 150 0.00 1.59 5.00
CA HIS A 150 -0.15 0.17 5.24
C HIS A 150 -0.76 -0.47 4.00
N TYR A 151 -0.10 -1.46 3.39
CA TYR A 151 -0.64 -2.15 2.23
C TYR A 151 -1.32 -3.45 2.62
N GLY A 152 -2.54 -3.61 2.15
CA GLY A 152 -3.36 -4.79 2.37
C GLY A 152 -3.55 -5.58 1.08
N PHE A 153 -3.48 -6.90 1.17
CA PHE A 153 -3.85 -7.79 0.09
C PHE A 153 -4.87 -8.81 0.56
N LYS A 154 -6.03 -8.82 -0.09
CA LYS A 154 -7.08 -9.81 0.13
C LYS A 154 -7.30 -10.62 -1.12
N ALA A 155 -7.42 -11.93 -0.99
CA ALA A 155 -7.78 -12.81 -2.09
C ALA A 155 -8.78 -13.87 -1.63
N LYS A 156 -9.61 -14.32 -2.57
CA LYS A 156 -10.52 -15.44 -2.43
C LYS A 156 -10.50 -16.27 -3.71
N ASN A 157 -9.96 -17.47 -3.62
CA ASN A 157 -10.04 -18.48 -4.65
C ASN A 157 -11.33 -19.29 -4.48
N SER A 158 -12.09 -19.47 -5.56
CA SER A 158 -13.31 -20.27 -5.57
C SER A 158 -13.32 -21.25 -6.75
N GLY A 159 -14.09 -22.33 -6.63
CA GLY A 159 -14.08 -23.39 -7.63
C GLY A 159 -12.80 -24.23 -7.63
N THR A 160 -12.75 -25.22 -8.51
CA THR A 160 -11.64 -26.19 -8.58
C THR A 160 -10.45 -25.64 -9.39
N TYR A 161 -10.69 -24.74 -10.36
CA TYR A 161 -9.65 -24.18 -11.23
C TYR A 161 -10.05 -22.75 -11.68
N GLY A 162 -9.15 -21.77 -11.56
CA GLY A 162 -9.24 -20.51 -12.30
C GLY A 162 -9.92 -19.32 -11.60
N ASN A 163 -10.96 -19.50 -10.80
CA ASN A 163 -11.71 -18.33 -10.30
C ASN A 163 -11.07 -17.73 -9.05
N CYS A 164 -10.62 -16.49 -9.16
CA CYS A 164 -10.14 -15.70 -8.04
C CYS A 164 -10.79 -14.32 -7.99
N GLN A 165 -11.08 -13.83 -6.80
CA GLN A 165 -11.31 -12.41 -6.53
C GLN A 165 -10.20 -11.89 -5.63
N PHE A 166 -9.66 -10.71 -5.91
CA PHE A 166 -8.65 -10.09 -5.06
C PHE A 166 -8.85 -8.59 -4.94
N THR A 167 -8.36 -8.03 -3.84
CA THR A 167 -8.41 -6.62 -3.53
C THR A 167 -7.04 -6.19 -3.00
N ALA A 168 -6.41 -5.25 -3.70
CA ALA A 168 -5.26 -4.52 -3.20
C ALA A 168 -5.75 -3.27 -2.46
N GLN A 169 -5.24 -3.02 -1.27
CA GLN A 169 -5.67 -1.95 -0.38
C GLN A 169 -4.45 -1.16 0.11
N ALA A 170 -4.61 0.13 0.36
CA ALA A 170 -3.63 0.97 1.04
C ALA A 170 -4.35 1.87 2.06
N PHE A 171 -3.84 1.91 3.28
CA PHE A 171 -4.39 2.70 4.39
C PHE A 171 -3.31 3.64 4.90
N GLY A 172 -3.59 4.94 4.98
CA GLY A 172 -2.59 5.92 5.43
C GLY A 172 -3.23 6.98 6.31
N ASP A 173 -2.58 7.28 7.44
CA ASP A 173 -2.93 8.42 8.28
C ASP A 173 -2.14 9.64 7.77
N LEU A 174 -2.79 10.48 6.95
CA LEU A 174 -2.12 11.59 6.27
C LEU A 174 -2.06 12.87 7.13
N ASN A 175 -2.90 12.97 8.16
CA ASN A 175 -2.96 14.10 9.08
C ASN A 175 -2.28 13.88 10.43
N GLY A 176 -1.99 12.63 10.80
CA GLY A 176 -1.37 12.27 12.07
C GLY A 176 -2.32 12.25 13.25
N ASP A 177 -3.63 12.08 13.03
CA ASP A 177 -4.62 12.02 14.12
C ASP A 177 -4.78 10.62 14.72
N GLY A 178 -4.31 9.56 14.02
CA GLY A 178 -4.36 8.17 14.47
C GLY A 178 -5.76 7.56 14.61
N THR A 179 -6.82 8.26 14.20
CA THR A 179 -8.22 7.85 14.35
C THR A 179 -8.87 7.47 13.02
N VAL A 180 -8.44 8.09 11.93
CA VAL A 180 -9.01 7.89 10.61
C VAL A 180 -7.91 7.65 9.58
N PHE A 181 -8.15 6.70 8.69
CA PHE A 181 -7.22 6.37 7.62
C PHE A 181 -7.82 6.71 6.26
N SER A 182 -7.02 7.39 5.43
CA SER A 182 -7.26 7.48 3.99
C SER A 182 -7.13 6.09 3.39
N THR A 183 -8.18 5.61 2.74
CA THR A 183 -8.25 4.24 2.22
C THR A 183 -8.33 4.26 0.70
N PHE A 184 -7.49 3.46 0.06
CA PHE A 184 -7.44 3.28 -1.38
C PHE A 184 -7.57 1.80 -1.69
N GLU A 185 -8.51 1.40 -2.54
CA GLU A 185 -8.72 -0.01 -2.87
C GLU A 185 -8.94 -0.23 -4.36
N ARG A 186 -8.34 -1.31 -4.88
CA ARG A 186 -8.60 -1.81 -6.22
C ARG A 186 -8.98 -3.26 -6.14
N ALA A 187 -10.22 -3.56 -6.49
CA ALA A 187 -10.74 -4.90 -6.60
C ALA A 187 -10.62 -5.44 -8.03
N ALA A 188 -10.46 -6.75 -8.15
CA ALA A 188 -10.37 -7.45 -9.42
C ALA A 188 -10.84 -8.90 -9.28
N ALA A 189 -11.22 -9.49 -10.41
CA ALA A 189 -11.55 -10.88 -10.55
C ALA A 189 -10.79 -11.49 -11.71
N ALA A 190 -10.26 -12.69 -11.51
CA ALA A 190 -9.57 -13.48 -12.50
C ALA A 190 -10.35 -14.79 -12.74
N SER A 191 -10.43 -15.17 -14.00
CA SER A 191 -11.07 -16.40 -14.49
C SER A 191 -10.24 -16.93 -15.67
N GLN A 192 -10.65 -18.06 -16.23
CA GLN A 192 -10.09 -18.60 -17.47
C GLN A 192 -10.09 -17.59 -18.64
N ASP A 193 -11.04 -16.65 -18.64
CA ASP A 193 -11.13 -15.58 -19.64
C ASP A 193 -10.13 -14.42 -19.42
N GLY A 194 -9.31 -14.51 -18.38
CA GLY A 194 -8.33 -13.50 -17.99
C GLY A 194 -8.72 -12.71 -16.75
N ILE A 195 -8.08 -11.56 -16.58
CA ILE A 195 -8.19 -10.73 -15.37
C ILE A 195 -8.97 -9.46 -15.70
N THR A 196 -10.01 -9.24 -14.91
CA THR A 196 -10.87 -8.06 -14.98
C THR A 196 -10.71 -7.24 -13.72
N ALA A 197 -10.32 -5.98 -13.85
CA ALA A 197 -10.21 -5.05 -12.74
C ALA A 197 -11.45 -4.15 -12.65
N ALA A 198 -11.75 -3.66 -11.45
CA ALA A 198 -12.64 -2.51 -11.32
C ALA A 198 -12.11 -1.33 -12.17
N ALA A 199 -13.02 -0.60 -12.80
CA ALA A 199 -12.69 0.49 -13.73
C ALA A 199 -11.92 1.65 -13.06
N GLY A 200 -11.97 1.74 -11.73
CA GLY A 200 -11.32 2.79 -10.96
C GLY A 200 -10.85 2.29 -9.59
N LEU A 201 -10.11 3.17 -8.94
CA LEU A 201 -9.71 3.01 -7.55
C LEU A 201 -10.86 3.49 -6.66
N TYR A 202 -11.29 2.67 -5.71
CA TYR A 202 -12.13 3.12 -4.62
C TYR A 202 -11.30 3.96 -3.65
N ILE A 203 -11.79 5.13 -3.28
CA ILE A 203 -11.10 6.07 -2.40
C ILE A 203 -12.08 6.49 -1.31
N ASP A 204 -11.74 6.23 -0.06
CA ASP A 204 -12.41 6.80 1.11
C ASP A 204 -11.47 7.81 1.77
N ARG A 205 -11.99 9.02 2.04
CA ARG A 205 -11.28 10.09 2.75
C ARG A 205 -9.85 10.36 2.23
N GLU A 206 -9.75 10.80 0.97
CA GLU A 206 -8.47 10.91 0.22
C GLU A 206 -7.36 11.70 0.94
N LEU A 207 -7.70 12.74 1.70
CA LEU A 207 -6.75 13.71 2.25
C LEU A 207 -6.89 13.92 3.76
N GLU A 208 -7.40 12.91 4.46
CA GLU A 208 -7.70 13.03 5.89
C GLU A 208 -6.56 13.70 6.65
#